data_AF-A0A936H9E1-F1
#
_entry.id   AF-A0A936H9E1-F1
#
_cell.length_a   1.000
_cell.length_b   1.000
_cell.length_c   1.000
_cell.angle_alpha   90.00
_cell.angle_beta   90.00
_cell.angle_gamma   90.00
#
_symmetry.space_group_name_H-M   'P 1'
#
loop_
_entity.id
_entity.type
_entity.pdbx_description
1 polymer ?
#
loop_
_entity_poly.entity_id
_entity_poly.type
_entity_poly.pdbx_seq_one_letter_code
_entity_poly.pdbx_strand_id
1 'polypeptide(L)'
;MRTYINARLARVLMVGIFSLSWAFATADCTFGTISASSNPFAGCSGKITITGTFSIDQDYNVSALPITELIIRGTLVFTANKDLILPANAILRLEGGGSINTGSPCSNAKRIVIGSTVASCVGASSNFSFDQLNLAGGFSNLGPLPITLTNFEAKPGPSSVSLTWRTASELNNDYLIVERSANGTDFAALVRIKGLGTTDGPQDYQFTDHTPLAGINYYRLRQVDFDGTTEIHPTVSVLFNGETQLGLSAFPNPASIALQVRWGGDAALETECRLFNLQGQLVFQSRLAPGILSLELPIQQMAPGAYLLQVIQGANVESLRVVKQ
;
A
#
# COMPACT_ATOMS: atom_id res chain seq x y z
N MET A 1 54.86 14.03 84.95
CA MET A 1 53.77 14.80 84.30
C MET A 1 52.59 13.87 84.06
N ARG A 2 51.38 14.38 84.28
CA ARG A 2 50.13 13.65 84.57
C ARG A 2 49.43 12.99 83.36
N THR A 3 48.96 11.78 83.62
CA THR A 3 47.68 11.07 83.34
C THR A 3 46.52 11.74 82.54
N TYR A 4 45.78 10.90 81.77
CA TYR A 4 44.29 10.69 81.70
C TYR A 4 43.70 10.56 80.26
N ILE A 5 43.10 9.41 79.87
CA ILE A 5 41.67 8.97 79.86
C ILE A 5 40.87 9.24 78.55
N ASN A 6 40.09 8.23 78.14
CA ASN A 6 39.00 8.21 77.15
C ASN A 6 38.03 9.40 77.21
N ALA A 7 37.49 9.84 76.06
CA ALA A 7 36.09 10.32 75.95
C ALA A 7 35.59 10.43 74.50
N ARG A 8 34.34 9.97 74.29
CA ARG A 8 33.46 10.22 73.14
C ARG A 8 32.85 11.65 73.20
N LEU A 9 32.16 12.03 72.10
CA LEU A 9 31.19 13.14 71.87
C LEU A 9 31.81 14.38 71.19
N ALA A 10 31.23 15.06 70.20
CA ALA A 10 30.00 14.92 69.42
C ALA A 10 30.06 15.85 68.18
N ARG A 11 29.38 15.41 67.10
CA ARG A 11 28.70 16.17 66.02
C ARG A 11 29.16 17.60 65.67
N VAL A 12 29.54 17.78 64.40
CA VAL A 12 28.97 18.84 63.55
C VAL A 12 28.53 18.18 62.24
N LEU A 13 27.23 18.33 61.93
CA LEU A 13 26.60 17.97 60.66
C LEU A 13 27.21 18.83 59.55
N MET A 14 27.67 18.20 58.48
CA MET A 14 27.48 18.76 57.14
C MET A 14 27.04 17.63 56.23
N VAL A 15 25.74 17.63 55.94
CA VAL A 15 25.08 16.70 55.03
C VAL A 15 25.54 17.07 53.61
N GLY A 16 26.64 16.46 53.18
CA GLY A 16 26.99 16.39 51.77
C GLY A 16 26.19 15.26 51.15
N ILE A 17 25.03 15.57 50.56
CA ILE A 17 24.40 14.67 49.60
C ILE A 17 25.33 14.65 48.39
N PHE A 18 26.29 13.73 48.39
CA PHE A 18 26.88 13.27 47.14
C PHE A 18 25.79 12.48 46.43
N SER A 19 24.99 13.17 45.62
CA SER A 19 24.21 12.53 44.57
C SER A 19 25.21 12.00 43.55
N LEU A 20 25.75 10.81 43.81
CA LEU A 20 26.32 9.96 42.77
C LEU A 20 25.16 9.59 41.85
N SER A 21 24.85 10.48 40.90
CA SER A 21 24.10 10.09 39.72
C SER A 21 25.02 9.16 38.94
N TRP A 22 24.85 7.85 39.16
CA TRP A 22 25.33 6.87 38.20
C TRP A 22 24.52 7.14 36.93
N ALA A 23 25.07 7.96 36.03
CA ALA A 23 24.65 7.92 34.65
C ALA A 23 24.99 6.50 34.19
N PHE A 24 24.00 5.61 34.19
CA PHE A 24 24.14 4.34 33.49
C PHE A 24 24.45 4.71 32.05
N ALA A 25 25.71 4.52 31.65
CA ALA A 25 26.03 4.50 30.24
C ALA A 25 25.09 3.45 29.60
N THR A 26 24.31 3.88 28.61
CA THR A 26 23.47 3.01 27.79
C THR A 26 24.42 2.14 26.96
N ALA A 27 24.73 0.96 27.46
CA ALA A 27 25.52 -0.05 26.76
C ALA A 27 24.55 -0.89 25.94
N ASP A 28 24.09 -0.32 24.83
CA ASP A 28 23.36 -1.06 23.82
C ASP A 28 24.23 -2.23 23.36
N CYS A 29 23.63 -3.43 23.29
CA CYS A 29 24.35 -4.66 22.95
C CYS A 29 23.87 -5.19 21.61
N THR A 30 24.80 -5.67 20.78
CA THR A 30 24.47 -6.42 19.57
C THR A 30 25.15 -7.78 19.61
N PHE A 31 24.38 -8.84 19.40
CA PHE A 31 24.83 -10.22 19.39
C PHE A 31 24.54 -10.85 18.03
N GLY A 32 25.49 -11.65 17.54
CA GLY A 32 25.26 -12.53 16.39
C GLY A 32 24.46 -13.77 16.81
N THR A 33 25.03 -14.95 16.59
CA THR A 33 24.46 -16.20 17.10
C THR A 33 24.85 -16.38 18.57
N ILE A 34 23.85 -16.57 19.43
CA ILE A 34 24.01 -16.86 20.86
C ILE A 34 23.79 -18.36 21.07
N SER A 35 24.83 -19.03 21.56
CA SER A 35 24.82 -20.43 22.00
C SER A 35 25.24 -20.56 23.47
N ALA A 36 25.01 -19.52 24.27
CA ALA A 36 25.52 -19.43 25.63
C ALA A 36 24.68 -20.26 26.61
N SER A 37 25.33 -21.03 27.48
CA SER A 37 24.70 -21.73 28.61
C SER A 37 24.44 -20.83 29.82
N SER A 38 24.66 -19.52 29.71
CA SER A 38 24.40 -18.52 30.75
C SER A 38 23.80 -17.25 30.15
N ASN A 39 23.22 -16.37 30.98
CA ASN A 39 22.56 -15.15 30.53
C ASN A 39 23.55 -14.22 29.78
N PRO A 40 23.41 -14.06 28.44
CA PRO A 40 24.34 -13.29 27.63
C PRO A 40 24.17 -11.78 27.80
N PHE A 41 23.11 -11.35 28.47
CA PHE A 41 22.71 -9.94 28.56
C PHE A 41 23.30 -9.21 29.78
N ALA A 42 24.17 -9.87 30.56
CA ALA A 42 24.81 -9.26 31.72
C ALA A 42 25.60 -8.01 31.30
N GLY A 43 25.28 -6.87 31.92
CA GLY A 43 25.92 -5.58 31.63
C GLY A 43 25.30 -4.80 30.46
N CYS A 44 24.33 -5.36 29.74
CA CYS A 44 23.59 -4.63 28.72
C CYS A 44 22.55 -3.69 29.35
N SER A 45 22.37 -2.53 28.74
CA SER A 45 21.34 -1.55 29.11
C SER A 45 20.77 -0.89 27.86
N GLY A 46 19.52 -0.42 27.92
CA GLY A 46 18.84 0.13 26.75
C GLY A 46 18.46 -0.94 25.74
N LYS A 47 19.09 -0.93 24.57
CA LYS A 47 18.70 -1.75 23.41
C LYS A 47 19.60 -2.98 23.25
N ILE A 48 18.97 -4.12 23.04
CA ILE A 48 19.65 -5.38 22.69
C ILE A 48 19.24 -5.77 21.28
N THR A 49 20.19 -6.06 20.39
CA THR A 49 19.93 -6.49 19.02
C THR A 49 20.52 -7.87 18.77
N ILE A 50 19.72 -8.82 18.28
CA ILE A 50 20.12 -10.17 17.90
C ILE A 50 20.10 -10.27 16.37
N THR A 51 21.26 -10.38 15.74
CA THR A 51 21.38 -10.50 14.28
C THR A 51 21.51 -11.93 13.78
N GLY A 52 21.91 -12.87 14.65
CA GLY A 52 21.98 -14.30 14.35
C GLY A 52 20.89 -15.12 15.05
N THR A 53 21.19 -16.37 15.38
CA THR A 53 20.24 -17.24 16.10
C THR A 53 20.43 -17.13 17.60
N PHE A 54 19.37 -16.88 18.36
CA PHE A 54 19.36 -17.02 19.81
C PHE A 54 18.47 -18.19 20.23
N SER A 55 19.08 -19.24 20.77
CA SER A 55 18.37 -20.42 21.24
C SER A 55 17.94 -20.27 22.70
N ILE A 56 16.64 -20.32 22.95
CA ILE A 56 16.03 -20.40 24.27
C ILE A 56 15.99 -21.87 24.71
N ASP A 57 17.09 -22.31 25.32
CA ASP A 57 17.34 -23.66 25.85
C ASP A 57 17.19 -23.75 27.39
N GLN A 58 17.17 -22.61 28.06
CA GLN A 58 16.94 -22.44 29.50
C GLN A 58 16.09 -21.21 29.77
N ASP A 59 15.75 -20.96 31.03
CA ASP A 59 14.99 -19.78 31.43
C ASP A 59 15.91 -18.55 31.44
N TYR A 60 15.61 -17.57 30.59
CA TYR A 60 16.35 -16.32 30.50
C TYR A 60 15.56 -15.22 31.20
N ASN A 61 15.84 -15.01 32.49
CA ASN A 61 15.22 -13.93 33.25
C ASN A 61 16.11 -12.68 33.28
N VAL A 62 15.71 -11.68 32.51
CA VAL A 62 16.35 -10.35 32.45
C VAL A 62 15.44 -9.23 32.94
N SER A 63 14.38 -9.55 33.68
CA SER A 63 13.42 -8.56 34.19
C SER A 63 14.04 -7.49 35.10
N ALA A 64 15.19 -7.78 35.72
CA ALA A 64 15.93 -6.84 36.58
C ALA A 64 16.96 -5.98 35.82
N LEU A 65 17.21 -6.26 34.52
CA LEU A 65 18.13 -5.46 33.72
C LEU A 65 17.43 -4.21 33.18
N PRO A 66 18.14 -3.08 33.00
CA PRO A 66 17.58 -1.85 32.47
C PRO A 66 17.45 -1.92 30.93
N ILE A 67 16.79 -2.97 30.43
CA ILE A 67 16.53 -3.18 29.00
C ILE A 67 15.22 -2.50 28.64
N THR A 68 15.28 -1.65 27.62
CA THR A 68 14.11 -0.96 27.05
C THR A 68 13.62 -1.64 25.77
N GLU A 69 14.51 -2.29 25.02
CA GLU A 69 14.15 -2.91 23.75
C GLU A 69 15.01 -4.16 23.46
N LEU A 70 14.37 -5.24 23.04
CA LEU A 70 15.02 -6.43 22.48
C LEU A 70 14.62 -6.56 21.01
N ILE A 71 15.55 -6.35 20.09
CA ILE A 71 15.36 -6.46 18.65
C ILE A 71 15.88 -7.80 18.14
N ILE A 72 15.08 -8.51 17.37
CA ILE A 72 15.45 -9.73 16.66
C ILE A 72 15.49 -9.42 15.16
N ARG A 73 16.68 -9.43 14.58
CA ARG A 73 16.94 -9.40 13.13
C ARG A 73 17.24 -10.77 12.54
N GLY A 74 17.73 -11.70 13.35
CA GLY A 74 17.91 -13.10 13.00
C GLY A 74 16.75 -13.97 13.48
N THR A 75 17.04 -15.03 14.22
CA THR A 75 16.02 -15.98 14.67
C THR A 75 16.08 -16.22 16.17
N LEU A 76 14.97 -16.01 16.88
CA LEU A 76 14.78 -16.49 18.24
C LEU A 76 14.18 -17.89 18.19
N VAL A 77 14.85 -18.90 18.74
CA VAL A 77 14.39 -20.31 18.63
C VAL A 77 14.18 -20.91 20.02
N PHE A 78 12.97 -21.35 20.35
CA PHE A 78 12.73 -22.13 21.57
C PHE A 78 13.07 -23.59 21.34
N THR A 79 14.22 -24.02 21.82
CA THR A 79 14.67 -25.41 21.75
C THR A 79 14.16 -26.26 22.92
N ALA A 80 13.70 -25.61 24.01
CA ALA A 80 13.09 -26.25 25.17
C ALA A 80 11.82 -25.52 25.64
N ASN A 81 11.05 -26.14 26.54
CA ASN A 81 9.88 -25.55 27.19
C ASN A 81 10.33 -24.59 28.29
N LYS A 82 10.66 -23.36 27.89
CA LYS A 82 11.38 -22.37 28.68
C LYS A 82 10.84 -20.97 28.48
N ASP A 83 11.22 -20.08 29.40
CA ASP A 83 10.76 -18.71 29.43
C ASP A 83 11.86 -17.72 29.05
N LEU A 84 11.50 -16.75 28.21
CA LEU A 84 12.23 -15.50 28.05
C LEU A 84 11.47 -14.40 28.81
N ILE A 85 12.05 -13.89 29.90
CA ILE A 85 11.39 -12.90 30.78
C ILE A 85 12.11 -11.56 30.67
N LEU A 86 11.40 -10.56 30.15
CA LEU A 86 11.86 -9.20 29.92
C LEU A 86 11.30 -8.21 30.97
N PRO A 87 11.95 -7.04 31.17
CA PRO A 87 11.42 -5.99 32.04
C PRO A 87 10.01 -5.53 31.63
N ALA A 88 9.22 -5.03 32.58
CA ALA A 88 7.82 -4.67 32.36
C ALA A 88 7.55 -3.62 31.27
N ASN A 89 8.54 -2.77 30.98
CA ASN A 89 8.45 -1.72 29.96
C ASN A 89 9.32 -2.05 28.73
N ALA A 90 9.86 -3.26 28.64
CA ALA A 90 10.67 -3.65 27.50
C ALA A 90 9.79 -3.93 26.28
N ILE A 91 10.26 -3.50 25.11
CA ILE A 91 9.65 -3.80 23.82
C ILE A 91 10.40 -4.94 23.16
N LEU A 92 9.71 -6.00 22.74
CA LEU A 92 10.31 -7.04 21.89
C LEU A 92 10.02 -6.72 20.41
N ARG A 93 11.03 -6.38 19.61
CA ARG A 93 10.87 -6.02 18.19
C ARG A 93 11.40 -7.07 17.23
N LEU A 94 10.66 -7.42 16.18
CA LEU A 94 11.19 -8.16 15.02
C LEU A 94 11.53 -7.17 13.90
N GLU A 95 12.74 -7.18 13.35
CA GLU A 95 13.19 -6.28 12.26
C GLU A 95 13.85 -7.07 11.13
N GLY A 96 13.84 -6.56 9.89
CA GLY A 96 14.72 -7.07 8.82
C GLY A 96 14.56 -8.56 8.47
N GLY A 97 13.36 -9.12 8.61
CA GLY A 97 13.09 -10.55 8.39
C GLY A 97 13.27 -11.42 9.63
N GLY A 98 13.45 -10.81 10.81
CA GLY A 98 13.57 -11.53 12.06
C GLY A 98 12.36 -12.40 12.40
N SER A 99 12.60 -13.56 13.02
CA SER A 99 11.55 -14.55 13.30
C SER A 99 11.66 -15.16 14.69
N ILE A 100 10.54 -15.68 15.20
CA ILE A 100 10.47 -16.47 16.43
C ILE A 100 9.96 -17.85 16.07
N ASN A 101 10.78 -18.88 16.29
CA ASN A 101 10.45 -20.27 16.01
C ASN A 101 10.31 -21.03 17.33
N THR A 102 9.14 -21.61 17.56
CA THR A 102 8.88 -22.38 18.77
C THR A 102 8.85 -23.89 18.55
N GLY A 103 9.13 -24.37 17.34
CA GLY A 103 9.00 -25.78 16.94
C GLY A 103 7.54 -26.25 16.92
N SER A 104 7.28 -27.36 16.20
CA SER A 104 5.96 -27.98 16.11
C SER A 104 6.00 -29.41 16.67
N PRO A 105 4.98 -29.86 17.45
CA PRO A 105 3.86 -29.06 17.97
C PRO A 105 4.32 -28.13 19.10
N CYS A 106 3.68 -26.98 19.22
CA CYS A 106 4.01 -26.03 20.28
C CYS A 106 3.16 -26.24 21.54
N SER A 107 3.76 -25.96 22.70
CA SER A 107 3.11 -26.08 24.01
C SER A 107 3.10 -24.75 24.76
N ASN A 108 2.10 -24.55 25.61
CA ASN A 108 1.97 -23.36 26.46
C ASN A 108 3.10 -23.20 27.48
N ALA A 109 4.05 -24.13 27.53
CA ALA A 109 5.25 -24.07 28.36
C ALA A 109 6.43 -23.32 27.70
N LYS A 110 6.30 -22.88 26.45
CA LYS A 110 7.23 -21.94 25.80
C LYS A 110 6.66 -20.54 25.90
N ARG A 111 7.32 -19.64 26.62
CA ARG A 111 6.74 -18.33 26.97
C ARG A 111 7.70 -17.18 26.73
N ILE A 112 7.12 -16.06 26.31
CA ILE A 112 7.74 -14.75 26.38
C ILE A 112 6.94 -13.94 27.40
N VAL A 113 7.60 -13.43 28.43
CA VAL A 113 6.99 -12.70 29.53
C VAL A 113 7.55 -11.29 29.54
N ILE A 114 6.69 -10.28 29.49
CA ILE A 114 7.07 -8.88 29.62
C ILE A 114 6.20 -8.27 30.71
N GLY A 115 6.81 -8.00 31.87
CA GLY A 115 6.07 -7.56 33.04
C GLY A 115 5.06 -8.61 33.50
N SER A 116 3.78 -8.22 33.58
CA SER A 116 2.68 -9.12 33.94
C SER A 116 2.12 -9.90 32.76
N THR A 117 2.51 -9.58 31.54
CA THR A 117 1.91 -10.18 30.35
C THR A 117 2.72 -11.37 29.85
N VAL A 118 2.00 -12.41 29.41
CA VAL A 118 2.57 -13.67 28.94
C VAL A 118 2.08 -13.97 27.53
N ALA A 119 3.00 -14.07 26.59
CA ALA A 119 2.77 -14.71 25.30
C ALA A 119 3.19 -16.18 25.38
N SER A 120 2.29 -17.09 24.98
CA SER A 120 2.53 -18.54 24.94
C SER A 120 2.03 -19.11 23.62
N CYS A 121 2.75 -20.03 23.00
CA CYS A 121 2.25 -20.72 21.82
C CYS A 121 1.31 -21.87 22.22
N VAL A 122 0.32 -22.19 21.39
CA VAL A 122 -0.56 -23.35 21.59
C VAL A 122 -0.92 -23.95 20.24
N GLY A 123 -0.78 -25.27 20.08
CA GLY A 123 -1.33 -26.01 18.94
C GLY A 123 -0.29 -26.55 17.97
N ALA A 124 -0.75 -26.94 16.78
CA ALA A 124 0.06 -27.60 15.76
C ALA A 124 1.04 -26.66 15.03
N SER A 125 0.87 -25.34 15.16
CA SER A 125 1.76 -24.34 14.57
C SER A 125 3.05 -24.18 15.39
N SER A 126 4.11 -23.70 14.73
CA SER A 126 5.43 -23.46 15.32
C SER A 126 5.67 -22.02 15.77
N ASN A 127 4.59 -21.24 16.00
CA ASN A 127 4.67 -19.80 16.25
C ASN A 127 3.75 -19.37 17.40
N PHE A 128 4.06 -18.24 18.04
CA PHE A 128 3.15 -17.53 18.95
C PHE A 128 2.01 -16.85 18.16
N SER A 129 0.82 -16.68 18.77
CA SER A 129 -0.20 -15.81 18.17
C SER A 129 0.26 -14.35 18.20
N PHE A 130 0.00 -13.61 17.11
CA PHE A 130 0.29 -12.18 17.02
C PHE A 130 -0.38 -11.38 18.16
N ASP A 131 -1.63 -11.71 18.50
CA ASP A 131 -2.36 -11.03 19.58
C ASP A 131 -1.69 -11.20 20.93
N GLN A 132 -1.13 -12.40 21.18
CA GLN A 132 -0.45 -12.71 22.44
C GLN A 132 0.90 -11.98 22.54
N LEU A 133 1.64 -11.88 21.44
CA LEU A 133 2.89 -11.11 21.39
C LEU A 133 2.64 -9.61 21.58
N ASN A 134 1.63 -9.05 20.90
CA ASN A 134 1.28 -7.64 21.01
C ASN A 134 0.83 -7.25 22.42
N LEU A 135 -0.02 -8.07 23.04
CA LEU A 135 -0.43 -7.84 24.43
C LEU A 135 0.78 -7.88 25.37
N ALA A 136 1.75 -8.76 25.08
CA ALA A 136 2.99 -8.88 25.83
C ALA A 136 4.01 -7.78 25.53
N GLY A 137 3.66 -6.66 24.88
CA GLY A 137 4.65 -5.62 24.55
C GLY A 137 5.64 -6.02 23.47
N GLY A 138 5.39 -7.13 22.77
CA GLY A 138 6.01 -7.44 21.51
C GLY A 138 5.44 -6.58 20.39
N PHE A 139 6.30 -6.10 19.51
CA PHE A 139 5.96 -5.33 18.33
C PHE A 139 6.76 -5.94 17.18
N SER A 140 6.17 -6.77 16.33
CA SER A 140 6.85 -7.06 15.06
C SER A 140 6.94 -5.75 14.28
N ASN A 141 8.14 -5.24 14.03
CA ASN A 141 8.39 -4.26 12.97
C ASN A 141 8.57 -4.97 11.63
N LEU A 142 7.90 -6.11 11.47
CA LEU A 142 6.94 -6.21 10.38
C LEU A 142 5.86 -5.15 10.67
N GLY A 143 6.17 -3.85 10.50
CA GLY A 143 5.11 -2.98 10.01
C GLY A 143 4.50 -3.74 8.83
N PRO A 144 3.16 -3.84 8.73
CA PRO A 144 2.53 -4.60 7.65
C PRO A 144 3.30 -4.24 6.40
N LEU A 145 4.04 -5.19 5.82
CA LEU A 145 4.71 -4.89 4.59
C LEU A 145 3.55 -4.46 3.69
N PRO A 146 3.64 -3.24 3.12
CA PRO A 146 2.68 -2.75 2.16
C PRO A 146 2.20 -3.86 1.25
N ILE A 147 0.99 -3.73 0.69
CA ILE A 147 0.72 -4.43 -0.56
C ILE A 147 1.98 -4.34 -1.42
N THR A 148 2.63 -5.49 -1.62
CA THR A 148 3.86 -5.53 -2.39
C THR A 148 3.38 -5.61 -3.82
N LEU A 149 3.21 -4.43 -4.43
CA LEU A 149 2.87 -4.34 -5.84
C LEU A 149 4.02 -4.92 -6.64
N THR A 150 3.74 -6.03 -7.32
CA THR A 150 4.68 -6.63 -8.26
C THR A 150 4.70 -5.87 -9.57
N ASN A 151 3.56 -5.29 -9.95
CA ASN A 151 3.41 -4.50 -11.15
C ASN A 151 2.25 -3.51 -11.02
N PHE A 152 2.42 -2.30 -11.55
CA PHE A 152 1.35 -1.37 -11.87
C PHE A 152 1.68 -0.75 -13.22
N GLU A 153 0.76 -0.84 -14.17
CA GLU A 153 0.98 -0.40 -15.55
C GLU A 153 -0.24 0.35 -16.07
N ALA A 154 0.02 1.40 -16.87
CA ALA A 154 -0.99 2.16 -17.59
C ALA A 154 -0.71 2.07 -19.09
N LYS A 155 -1.69 1.63 -19.89
CA LYS A 155 -1.61 1.53 -21.35
C LYS A 155 -2.66 2.41 -22.02
N PRO A 156 -2.26 3.29 -22.95
CA PRO A 156 -3.22 4.07 -23.70
C PRO A 156 -3.87 3.19 -24.77
N GLY A 157 -5.19 3.22 -24.83
CA GLY A 157 -5.99 2.74 -25.96
C GLY A 157 -6.45 3.90 -26.84
N PRO A 158 -7.33 3.64 -27.82
CA PRO A 158 -7.86 4.69 -28.69
C PRO A 158 -8.65 5.75 -27.92
N SER A 159 -9.57 5.32 -27.04
CA SER A 159 -10.50 6.22 -26.33
C SER A 159 -10.39 6.15 -24.81
N SER A 160 -9.46 5.35 -24.27
CA SER A 160 -9.38 5.06 -22.84
C SER A 160 -7.95 4.73 -22.42
N VAL A 161 -7.68 4.71 -21.12
CA VAL A 161 -6.44 4.16 -20.55
C VAL A 161 -6.79 2.91 -19.74
N SER A 162 -6.13 1.78 -20.06
CA SER A 162 -6.23 0.55 -19.27
C SER A 162 -5.16 0.54 -18.19
N LEU A 163 -5.58 0.34 -16.96
CA LEU A 163 -4.74 0.15 -15.79
C LEU A 163 -4.77 -1.31 -15.37
N THR A 164 -3.60 -1.90 -15.17
CA THR A 164 -3.46 -3.28 -14.69
C THR A 164 -2.43 -3.33 -13.57
N TRP A 165 -2.73 -4.03 -12.50
CA TRP A 165 -1.78 -4.24 -11.41
C TRP A 165 -1.93 -5.60 -10.77
N ARG A 166 -0.85 -6.01 -10.10
CA ARG A 166 -0.81 -7.25 -9.33
C ARG A 166 -0.20 -7.01 -7.96
N THR A 167 -0.93 -7.40 -6.92
CA THR A 167 -0.43 -7.46 -5.54
C THR A 167 0.26 -8.82 -5.35
N ALA A 168 1.38 -8.88 -4.62
CA ALA A 168 2.01 -10.15 -4.24
C ALA A 168 1.24 -10.84 -3.10
N SER A 169 0.77 -10.01 -2.18
CA SER A 169 0.00 -10.34 -0.99
C SER A 169 -0.77 -9.09 -0.55
N GLU A 170 -1.81 -9.30 0.25
CA GLU A 170 -2.63 -8.24 0.84
C GLU A 170 -2.75 -8.52 2.33
N LEU A 171 -2.80 -7.50 3.16
CA LEU A 171 -2.97 -7.64 4.59
C LEU A 171 -3.97 -6.59 5.06
N ASN A 172 -5.10 -7.03 5.63
CA ASN A 172 -6.17 -6.17 6.13
C ASN A 172 -6.71 -5.14 5.11
N ASN A 173 -6.53 -5.38 3.82
CA ASN A 173 -6.92 -4.47 2.74
C ASN A 173 -8.45 -4.43 2.61
N ASP A 174 -9.09 -3.32 2.99
CA ASP A 174 -10.52 -3.11 2.75
C ASP A 174 -10.73 -2.74 1.29
N TYR A 175 -9.93 -1.82 0.75
CA TYR A 175 -10.05 -1.38 -0.64
C TYR A 175 -8.84 -0.64 -1.19
N LEU A 176 -8.75 -0.66 -2.52
CA LEU A 176 -7.85 0.15 -3.32
C LEU A 176 -8.63 1.31 -3.96
N ILE A 177 -7.99 2.46 -4.07
CA ILE A 177 -8.49 3.61 -4.81
C ILE A 177 -7.54 3.87 -5.97
N VAL A 178 -8.08 3.89 -7.18
CA VAL A 178 -7.36 4.39 -8.35
C VAL A 178 -7.50 5.90 -8.36
N GLU A 179 -6.39 6.61 -8.39
CA GLU A 179 -6.36 8.07 -8.48
C GLU A 179 -5.65 8.53 -9.75
N ARG A 180 -6.08 9.67 -10.29
CA ARG A 180 -5.50 10.30 -11.49
C ARG A 180 -5.13 11.75 -11.22
N SER A 181 -4.03 12.18 -11.82
CA SER A 181 -3.57 13.56 -11.82
C SER A 181 -3.15 14.03 -13.22
N ALA A 182 -3.35 15.30 -13.51
CA ALA A 182 -2.87 15.97 -14.72
C ALA A 182 -1.44 16.51 -14.58
N ASN A 183 -0.99 16.74 -13.34
CA ASN A 183 0.28 17.41 -13.03
C ASN A 183 1.22 16.55 -12.16
N GLY A 184 0.77 15.37 -11.74
CA GLY A 184 1.53 14.46 -10.89
C GLY A 184 1.57 14.86 -9.41
N THR A 185 0.84 15.91 -9.01
CA THR A 185 0.78 16.40 -7.61
C THR A 185 -0.64 16.33 -7.06
N ASP A 186 -1.62 16.81 -7.82
CA ASP A 186 -3.02 16.88 -7.41
C ASP A 186 -3.79 15.67 -7.96
N PHE A 187 -4.08 14.71 -7.09
CA PHE A 187 -4.73 13.45 -7.45
C PHE A 187 -6.21 13.46 -7.07
N ALA A 188 -7.06 13.10 -8.02
CA ALA A 188 -8.48 12.88 -7.83
C ALA A 188 -8.80 11.38 -7.88
N ALA A 189 -9.68 10.92 -6.98
CA ALA A 189 -10.14 9.54 -6.97
C ALA A 189 -11.05 9.26 -8.18
N LEU A 190 -10.77 8.18 -8.91
CA LEU A 190 -11.57 7.70 -10.03
C LEU A 190 -12.54 6.60 -9.61
N VAL A 191 -12.04 5.60 -8.89
CA VAL A 191 -12.82 4.44 -8.46
C VAL A 191 -12.28 3.85 -7.17
N ARG A 192 -13.18 3.28 -6.36
CA ARG A 192 -12.87 2.40 -5.23
C ARG A 192 -13.11 0.95 -5.65
N ILE A 193 -12.10 0.11 -5.49
CA ILE A 193 -12.14 -1.33 -5.80
C ILE A 193 -11.98 -2.07 -4.49
N LYS A 194 -12.94 -2.94 -4.20
CA LYS A 194 -12.93 -3.74 -2.97
C LYS A 194 -11.69 -4.65 -2.95
N GLY A 195 -10.95 -4.61 -1.85
CA GLY A 195 -9.83 -5.50 -1.58
C GLY A 195 -10.29 -6.88 -1.14
N LEU A 196 -9.35 -7.82 -1.03
CA LEU A 196 -9.64 -9.19 -0.60
C LEU A 196 -9.28 -9.43 0.88
N GLY A 197 -9.02 -8.37 1.65
CA GLY A 197 -8.63 -8.45 3.05
C GLY A 197 -7.18 -8.90 3.19
N THR A 198 -6.99 -10.09 3.76
CA THR A 198 -5.66 -10.69 3.95
C THR A 198 -5.50 -11.86 2.99
N THR A 199 -4.51 -11.78 2.10
CA THR A 199 -4.20 -12.80 1.10
C THR A 199 -2.70 -13.06 1.06
N ASP A 200 -2.30 -14.33 1.14
CA ASP A 200 -0.89 -14.76 1.08
C ASP A 200 -0.41 -15.07 -0.36
N GLY A 201 -1.23 -14.76 -1.38
CA GLY A 201 -0.95 -15.05 -2.78
C GLY A 201 -1.36 -13.92 -3.72
N PRO A 202 -0.85 -13.92 -4.96
CA PRO A 202 -0.96 -12.78 -5.84
C PRO A 202 -2.39 -12.55 -6.33
N GLN A 203 -2.80 -11.28 -6.39
CA GLN A 203 -4.12 -10.88 -6.89
C GLN A 203 -3.97 -9.95 -8.08
N ASP A 204 -4.71 -10.24 -9.15
CA ASP A 204 -4.72 -9.46 -10.38
C ASP A 204 -5.94 -8.55 -10.42
N TYR A 205 -5.70 -7.30 -10.78
CA TYR A 205 -6.72 -6.30 -10.89
C TYR A 205 -6.60 -5.52 -12.21
N GLN A 206 -7.74 -5.04 -12.68
CA GLN A 206 -7.83 -4.21 -13.87
C GLN A 206 -8.88 -3.12 -13.67
N PHE A 207 -8.59 -1.95 -14.22
CA PHE A 207 -9.53 -0.85 -14.34
C PHE A 207 -9.32 -0.10 -15.66
N THR A 208 -10.40 0.40 -16.26
CA THR A 208 -10.34 1.21 -17.48
C THR A 208 -10.83 2.62 -17.18
N ASP A 209 -9.96 3.60 -17.37
CA ASP A 209 -10.34 5.01 -17.37
C ASP A 209 -10.88 5.37 -18.76
N HIS A 210 -12.19 5.55 -18.86
CA HIS A 210 -12.90 5.92 -20.10
C HIS A 210 -12.90 7.43 -20.39
N THR A 211 -12.38 8.25 -19.47
CA THR A 211 -12.35 9.71 -19.62
C THR A 211 -10.97 10.30 -19.32
N PRO A 212 -9.87 9.70 -19.85
CA PRO A 212 -8.52 10.19 -19.61
C PRO A 212 -8.36 11.62 -20.14
N LEU A 213 -7.49 12.40 -19.49
CA LEU A 213 -7.21 13.76 -19.93
C LEU A 213 -6.34 13.72 -21.18
N ALA A 214 -6.48 14.69 -22.08
CA ALA A 214 -5.53 14.84 -23.18
C ALA A 214 -4.14 15.21 -22.63
N GLY A 215 -3.08 14.59 -23.15
CA GLY A 215 -1.72 14.77 -22.68
C GLY A 215 -1.28 13.69 -21.66
N ILE A 216 -0.33 14.05 -20.80
CA ILE A 216 0.22 13.12 -19.82
C ILE A 216 -0.77 12.96 -18.66
N ASN A 217 -1.14 11.71 -18.38
CA ASN A 217 -1.93 11.33 -17.23
C ASN A 217 -1.02 10.59 -16.25
N TYR A 218 -1.13 10.93 -14.97
CA TYR A 218 -0.46 10.24 -13.87
C TYR A 218 -1.48 9.44 -13.10
N TYR A 219 -1.21 8.16 -12.87
CA TYR A 219 -2.06 7.26 -12.11
C TYR A 219 -1.29 6.71 -10.91
N ARG A 220 -1.99 6.55 -9.78
CA ARG A 220 -1.46 5.89 -8.58
C ARG A 220 -2.55 5.08 -7.91
N LEU A 221 -2.12 4.14 -7.07
CA LEU A 221 -3.00 3.38 -6.19
C LEU A 221 -2.86 3.90 -4.77
N ARG A 222 -4.00 4.12 -4.11
CA ARG A 222 -4.07 4.32 -2.66
C ARG A 222 -4.78 3.14 -2.02
N GLN A 223 -4.08 2.39 -1.18
CA GLN A 223 -4.65 1.33 -0.35
C GLN A 223 -5.28 1.94 0.90
N VAL A 224 -6.38 1.34 1.36
CA VAL A 224 -7.02 1.63 2.63
C VAL A 224 -7.35 0.33 3.36
N ASP A 225 -6.85 0.21 4.59
CA ASP A 225 -7.05 -0.95 5.44
C ASP A 225 -8.36 -0.84 6.25
N PHE A 226 -8.80 -1.94 6.86
CA PHE A 226 -10.02 -1.97 7.69
C PHE A 226 -9.97 -1.03 8.91
N ASP A 227 -8.77 -0.68 9.37
CA ASP A 227 -8.57 0.28 10.47
C ASP A 227 -8.49 1.75 9.99
N GLY A 228 -8.62 1.97 8.67
CA GLY A 228 -8.54 3.28 8.03
C GLY A 228 -7.12 3.75 7.71
N THR A 229 -6.09 2.95 8.00
CA THR A 229 -4.71 3.23 7.58
C THR A 229 -4.64 3.29 6.06
N THR A 230 -3.89 4.26 5.52
CA THR A 230 -3.77 4.45 4.07
C THR A 230 -2.33 4.42 3.61
N GLU A 231 -2.10 3.82 2.46
CA GLU A 231 -0.80 3.80 1.81
C GLU A 231 -0.92 4.24 0.34
N ILE A 232 0.09 4.96 -0.15
CA ILE A 232 0.18 5.38 -1.55
C ILE A 232 1.32 4.63 -2.22
N HIS A 233 1.02 3.99 -3.34
CA HIS A 233 1.99 3.24 -4.13
C HIS A 233 2.63 4.08 -5.25
N PRO A 234 3.71 3.59 -5.89
CA PRO A 234 4.38 4.30 -6.96
C PRO A 234 3.44 4.76 -8.08
N THR A 235 3.69 5.97 -8.57
CA THR A 235 2.91 6.58 -9.65
C THR A 235 3.45 6.13 -11.01
N VAL A 236 2.54 5.84 -11.94
CA VAL A 236 2.86 5.59 -13.35
C VAL A 236 2.29 6.71 -14.22
N SER A 237 2.97 7.01 -15.33
CA SER A 237 2.52 8.02 -16.28
C SER A 237 2.25 7.41 -17.64
N VAL A 238 1.26 7.92 -18.34
CA VAL A 238 0.95 7.56 -19.72
C VAL A 238 0.58 8.79 -20.52
N LEU A 239 1.14 8.91 -21.72
CA LEU A 239 0.70 9.91 -22.69
C LEU A 239 -0.57 9.41 -23.38
N PHE A 240 -1.67 10.11 -23.18
CA PHE A 240 -2.93 9.88 -23.88
C PHE A 240 -3.15 11.01 -24.89
N ASN A 241 -3.10 10.69 -26.18
CA ASN A 241 -3.14 11.70 -27.24
C ASN A 241 -4.51 12.36 -27.42
N GLY A 242 -5.54 11.96 -26.65
CA GLY A 242 -6.84 12.62 -26.68
C GLY A 242 -7.64 12.35 -27.96
N GLU A 243 -7.16 11.49 -28.86
CA GLU A 243 -7.92 11.08 -30.03
C GLU A 243 -8.94 10.02 -29.62
N THR A 244 -9.99 10.40 -28.88
CA THR A 244 -11.21 9.60 -28.85
C THR A 244 -11.75 9.57 -30.28
N GLN A 245 -11.26 8.65 -31.10
CA GLN A 245 -11.86 8.38 -32.38
C GLN A 245 -13.24 7.83 -32.06
N LEU A 246 -14.26 8.60 -32.40
CA LEU A 246 -15.65 8.15 -32.38
C LEU A 246 -15.82 6.97 -33.35
N GLY A 247 -14.80 6.59 -34.13
CA GLY A 247 -14.90 5.50 -35.08
C GLY A 247 -15.91 5.85 -36.17
N LEU A 248 -15.90 7.13 -36.58
CA LEU A 248 -16.87 7.66 -37.53
C LEU A 248 -16.71 6.96 -38.88
N SER A 249 -17.76 6.28 -39.31
CA SER A 249 -17.85 5.64 -40.61
C SER A 249 -19.14 6.02 -41.30
N ALA A 250 -19.11 6.11 -42.63
CA ALA A 250 -20.28 6.39 -43.43
C ALA A 250 -20.28 5.53 -44.69
N PHE A 251 -21.38 4.82 -44.95
CA PHE A 251 -21.50 3.90 -46.08
C PHE A 251 -22.91 3.89 -46.70
N PRO A 252 -23.03 3.63 -48.01
CA PRO A 252 -21.94 3.62 -48.98
C PRO A 252 -21.36 5.04 -49.16
N ASN A 253 -20.08 5.15 -49.46
CA ASN A 253 -19.46 6.43 -49.80
C ASN A 253 -18.54 6.20 -51.01
N PRO A 254 -18.90 6.63 -52.23
CA PRO A 254 -20.01 7.55 -52.56
C PRO A 254 -21.44 6.98 -52.40
N ALA A 255 -22.43 7.84 -52.18
CA ALA A 255 -23.85 7.48 -52.04
C ALA A 255 -24.77 8.26 -53.02
N SER A 256 -25.89 7.65 -53.41
CA SER A 256 -26.90 8.27 -54.30
C SER A 256 -28.19 8.68 -53.57
N ILE A 257 -28.68 7.87 -52.62
CA ILE A 257 -30.02 8.04 -52.00
C ILE A 257 -29.89 8.38 -50.52
N ALA A 258 -29.21 7.52 -49.76
CA ALA A 258 -29.03 7.65 -48.32
C ALA A 258 -27.61 7.24 -47.94
N LEU A 259 -27.16 7.76 -46.79
CA LEU A 259 -25.86 7.46 -46.21
C LEU A 259 -26.07 6.95 -44.78
N GLN A 260 -25.62 5.74 -44.49
CA GLN A 260 -25.61 5.19 -43.14
C GLN A 260 -24.37 5.67 -42.41
N VAL A 261 -24.56 6.45 -41.36
CA VAL A 261 -23.49 6.97 -40.50
C VAL A 261 -23.47 6.17 -39.21
N ARG A 262 -22.29 5.73 -38.79
CA ARG A 262 -22.06 5.00 -37.53
C ARG A 262 -20.87 5.55 -36.78
N TRP A 263 -20.94 5.50 -35.45
CA TRP A 263 -19.86 5.85 -34.53
C TRP A 263 -19.89 4.92 -33.32
N GLY A 264 -18.75 4.65 -32.71
CA GLY A 264 -18.54 3.86 -31.50
C GLY A 264 -18.22 4.68 -30.24
N GLY A 265 -18.60 5.96 -30.19
CA GLY A 265 -18.45 6.83 -29.01
C GLY A 265 -19.22 6.36 -27.76
N ASP A 266 -19.19 7.16 -26.70
CA ASP A 266 -19.86 6.86 -25.42
C ASP A 266 -21.39 6.91 -25.56
N ALA A 267 -22.04 5.75 -25.45
CA ALA A 267 -23.49 5.66 -25.55
C ALA A 267 -24.26 6.43 -24.46
N ALA A 268 -23.62 6.86 -23.37
CA ALA A 268 -24.25 7.68 -22.34
C ALA A 268 -24.39 9.17 -22.73
N LEU A 269 -23.72 9.61 -23.80
CA LEU A 269 -23.69 11.00 -24.22
C LEU A 269 -24.62 11.28 -25.40
N GLU A 270 -25.26 12.46 -25.37
CA GLU A 270 -25.94 13.01 -26.55
C GLU A 270 -24.95 13.21 -27.70
N THR A 271 -25.42 12.96 -28.92
CA THR A 271 -24.61 13.09 -30.14
C THR A 271 -25.20 14.15 -31.07
N GLU A 272 -24.37 15.03 -31.61
CA GLU A 272 -24.76 15.97 -32.65
C GLU A 272 -24.07 15.63 -33.98
N CYS A 273 -24.87 15.38 -35.00
CA CYS A 273 -24.41 15.13 -36.37
C CYS A 273 -24.63 16.39 -37.22
N ARG A 274 -23.59 16.85 -37.91
CA ARG A 274 -23.62 18.01 -38.82
C ARG A 274 -23.08 17.61 -40.19
N LEU A 275 -23.62 18.20 -41.24
CA LEU A 275 -23.13 18.03 -42.60
C LEU A 275 -22.91 19.40 -43.22
N PHE A 276 -21.73 19.62 -43.81
CA PHE A 276 -21.35 20.86 -44.46
C PHE A 276 -21.06 20.63 -45.94
N ASN A 277 -21.40 21.60 -46.79
CA ASN A 277 -20.89 21.64 -48.16
C ASN A 277 -19.43 22.17 -48.20
N LEU A 278 -18.80 22.17 -49.39
CA LEU A 278 -17.41 22.63 -49.55
C LEU A 278 -17.22 24.13 -49.29
N GLN A 279 -18.29 24.92 -49.29
CA GLN A 279 -18.27 26.34 -48.93
C GLN A 279 -18.39 26.54 -47.40
N GLY A 280 -18.45 25.46 -46.62
CA GLY A 280 -18.61 25.50 -45.16
C GLY A 280 -20.03 25.80 -44.69
N GLN A 281 -21.02 25.79 -45.60
CA GLN A 281 -22.42 26.00 -45.22
C GLN A 281 -23.00 24.72 -44.61
N LEU A 282 -23.64 24.85 -43.45
CA LEU A 282 -24.36 23.78 -42.79
C LEU A 282 -25.61 23.42 -43.59
N VAL A 283 -25.68 22.18 -44.09
CA VAL A 283 -26.78 21.68 -44.92
C VAL A 283 -27.66 20.66 -44.22
N PHE A 284 -27.16 20.05 -43.14
CA PHE A 284 -27.94 19.17 -42.27
C PHE A 284 -27.41 19.23 -40.84
N GLN A 285 -28.31 19.14 -39.86
CA GLN A 285 -27.99 19.05 -38.45
C GLN A 285 -29.03 18.19 -37.74
N SER A 286 -28.59 17.30 -36.86
CA SER A 286 -29.46 16.52 -36.00
C SER A 286 -28.80 16.29 -34.64
N ARG A 287 -29.62 16.32 -33.58
CA ARG A 287 -29.22 15.93 -32.23
C ARG A 287 -29.91 14.63 -31.87
N LEU A 288 -29.13 13.69 -31.37
CA LEU A 288 -29.55 12.34 -31.05
C LEU A 288 -29.40 12.14 -29.54
N ALA A 289 -30.44 11.54 -28.95
CA ALA A 289 -30.43 11.18 -27.54
C ALA A 289 -29.33 10.14 -27.23
N PRO A 290 -28.91 10.00 -25.96
CA PRO A 290 -28.00 8.94 -25.55
C PRO A 290 -28.50 7.56 -26.00
N GLY A 291 -27.56 6.66 -26.31
CA GLY A 291 -27.80 5.29 -26.74
C GLY A 291 -27.94 5.10 -28.25
N ILE A 292 -28.08 6.20 -29.02
CA ILE A 292 -28.12 6.15 -30.49
C ILE A 292 -26.69 6.29 -31.03
N LEU A 293 -26.24 5.28 -31.78
CA LEU A 293 -24.88 5.20 -32.36
C LEU A 293 -24.87 5.11 -33.90
N SER A 294 -26.02 5.37 -34.52
CA SER A 294 -26.18 5.37 -35.97
C SER A 294 -27.27 6.32 -36.43
N LEU A 295 -27.10 6.89 -37.61
CA LEU A 295 -28.07 7.76 -38.26
C LEU A 295 -28.08 7.51 -39.76
N GLU A 296 -29.27 7.34 -40.34
CA GLU A 296 -29.45 7.39 -41.78
C GLU A 296 -29.65 8.84 -42.22
N LEU A 297 -28.75 9.35 -43.06
CA LEU A 297 -28.85 10.68 -43.64
C LEU A 297 -29.59 10.62 -44.98
N PRO A 298 -30.75 11.28 -45.12
CA PRO A 298 -31.46 11.37 -46.38
C PRO A 298 -30.77 12.41 -47.28
N ILE A 299 -29.84 11.95 -48.12
CA ILE A 299 -29.05 12.84 -49.00
C ILE A 299 -29.65 12.99 -50.41
N GLN A 300 -30.78 12.34 -50.70
CA GLN A 300 -31.35 12.25 -52.05
C GLN A 300 -31.61 13.62 -52.69
N GLN A 301 -32.08 14.60 -51.91
CA GLN A 301 -32.40 15.95 -52.40
C GLN A 301 -31.20 16.91 -52.42
N MET A 302 -30.02 16.43 -52.03
CA MET A 302 -28.80 17.23 -51.98
C MET A 302 -28.13 17.25 -53.36
N ALA A 303 -27.47 18.36 -53.68
CA ALA A 303 -26.70 18.48 -54.91
C ALA A 303 -25.55 17.45 -54.95
N PRO A 304 -25.21 16.90 -56.13
CA PRO A 304 -23.99 16.09 -56.28
C PRO A 304 -22.74 16.88 -55.87
N GLY A 305 -21.84 16.23 -55.15
CA GLY A 305 -20.64 16.89 -54.63
C GLY A 305 -20.06 16.23 -53.39
N ALA A 306 -18.94 16.79 -52.91
CA ALA A 306 -18.34 16.38 -51.65
C ALA A 306 -18.92 17.21 -50.48
N TYR A 307 -19.05 16.54 -49.35
CA TYR A 307 -19.55 17.10 -48.10
C TYR A 307 -18.62 16.70 -46.95
N LEU A 308 -18.60 17.51 -45.90
CA LEU A 308 -17.91 17.20 -44.65
C LEU A 308 -18.95 16.82 -43.61
N LEU A 309 -18.97 15.54 -43.24
CA LEU A 309 -19.76 15.02 -42.13
C LEU A 309 -18.98 15.22 -40.83
N GLN A 310 -19.63 15.70 -39.79
CA GLN A 310 -19.05 15.89 -38.47
C GLN A 310 -19.96 15.25 -37.43
N VAL A 311 -19.37 14.48 -36.51
CA VAL A 311 -20.07 13.92 -35.35
C VAL A 311 -19.41 14.46 -34.10
N ILE A 312 -20.24 14.98 -33.19
CA ILE A 312 -19.82 15.67 -31.97
C ILE A 312 -20.47 14.95 -30.79
N GLN A 313 -19.66 14.57 -29.81
CA GLN A 313 -20.14 13.92 -28.60
C GLN A 313 -19.32 14.42 -27.40
N GLY A 314 -19.95 15.23 -26.54
CA GLY A 314 -19.24 15.94 -25.47
C GLY A 314 -18.17 16.88 -26.03
N ALA A 315 -16.90 16.65 -25.67
CA ALA A 315 -15.75 17.38 -26.20
C ALA A 315 -15.17 16.79 -27.49
N ASN A 316 -15.61 15.60 -27.89
CA ASN A 316 -15.05 14.88 -29.02
C ASN A 316 -15.72 15.30 -30.32
N VAL A 317 -14.92 15.54 -31.34
CA VAL A 317 -15.36 15.95 -32.67
C VAL A 317 -14.60 15.14 -33.69
N GLU A 318 -15.30 14.33 -34.48
CA GLU A 318 -14.70 13.60 -35.61
C GLU A 318 -15.34 14.06 -36.92
N SER A 319 -14.56 14.11 -37.99
CA SER A 319 -15.03 14.55 -39.31
C SER A 319 -14.64 13.56 -40.40
N LEU A 320 -15.57 13.31 -41.32
CA LEU A 320 -15.40 12.39 -42.44
C LEU A 320 -15.86 13.07 -43.73
N ARG A 321 -15.03 13.00 -44.78
CA ARG A 321 -15.43 13.45 -46.12
C ARG A 321 -16.32 12.41 -46.78
N VAL A 322 -17.50 12.83 -47.25
CA VAL A 322 -18.48 11.98 -47.92
C VAL A 322 -18.86 12.55 -49.28
N VAL A 323 -19.23 11.69 -50.23
CA VAL A 323 -19.50 12.07 -51.62
C VAL A 323 -20.92 11.67 -52.03
N LYS A 324 -21.71 12.65 -52.46
CA LYS A 324 -23.01 12.46 -53.11
C LYS A 324 -22.81 12.39 -54.63
N GLN A 325 -23.37 11.36 -55.25
CA GLN A 325 -23.44 11.19 -56.71
C GLN A 325 -24.70 11.82 -57.31
#